data_AF-A0A966R4V5-F1
#
_entry.id   AF-A0A966R4V5-F1
#
_cell.length_a   1.000
_cell.length_b   1.000
_cell.length_c   1.000
_cell.angle_alpha   90.00
_cell.angle_beta   90.00
_cell.angle_gamma   90.00
#
_symmetry.space_group_name_H-M   'P 1'
#
loop_
_entity.id
_entity.type
_entity.pdbx_description
1 polymer ?
#
loop_
_entity_poly.entity_id
_entity_poly.type
_entity_poly.pdbx_seq_one_letter_code
_entity_poly.pdbx_strand_id
1 'polypeptide(L)' 'MEWKNVKVPAGSKLFKAHNFTFMTKGHSWHLEVDEYSDGSFSGHGEHSTDRNSFVESVSGRSLNDCLTALIERIQNRPS' A
#
# COMPACT_ATOMS: atom_id res chain seq x y z
N MET A 1 20.05 -24.46 8.50
CA MET A 1 18.59 -24.34 8.29
C MET A 1 18.35 -24.40 6.79
N GLU A 2 17.62 -25.41 6.29
CA GLU A 2 17.38 -25.57 4.86
C GLU A 2 16.10 -24.83 4.44
N TRP A 3 16.23 -23.79 3.61
CA TRP A 3 15.14 -22.92 3.18
C TRP A 3 13.96 -23.66 2.50
N LYS A 4 14.22 -24.81 1.89
CA LYS A 4 13.20 -25.66 1.23
C LYS A 4 12.12 -26.24 2.16
N ASN A 5 12.35 -26.20 3.48
CA ASN A 5 11.42 -26.73 4.48
C ASN A 5 10.54 -25.65 5.13
N VAL A 6 10.70 -24.38 4.72
CA VAL A 6 9.84 -23.28 5.18
C VAL A 6 8.51 -23.37 4.45
N LYS A 7 7.51 -23.98 5.09
CA LYS A 7 6.12 -23.91 4.62
C LYS A 7 5.59 -22.50 4.89
N VAL A 8 5.53 -21.67 3.85
CA VAL A 8 4.85 -20.37 3.91
C VAL A 8 3.37 -20.64 4.22
N PRO A 9 2.81 -20.10 5.32
CA PRO A 9 1.40 -20.27 5.66
C PRO A 9 0.50 -19.83 4.50
N ALA A 10 -0.68 -20.44 4.37
CA ALA A 10 -1.65 -20.10 3.33
C ALA A 10 -2.29 -18.69 3.50
N GLY A 11 -1.84 -17.92 4.49
CA GLY A 11 -2.25 -16.53 4.66
C GLY A 11 -1.72 -15.69 3.50
N SER A 12 -2.64 -15.32 2.61
CA SER A 12 -2.55 -14.21 1.66
C SER A 12 -1.20 -14.12 0.94
N LYS A 13 -0.96 -15.06 0.01
CA LYS A 13 0.12 -14.86 -0.97
C LYS A 13 -0.19 -13.58 -1.74
N LEU A 14 0.73 -12.62 -1.68
CA LEU A 14 0.71 -11.45 -2.56
C LEU A 14 0.61 -11.96 -4.01
N PHE A 15 -0.48 -11.62 -4.68
CA PHE A 15 -0.70 -11.96 -6.07
C PHE A 15 -0.05 -10.91 -6.98
N LYS A 16 -0.24 -9.62 -6.66
CA LYS A 16 0.30 -8.51 -7.43
C LYS A 16 0.45 -7.27 -6.54
N ALA A 17 1.52 -6.50 -6.74
CA ALA A 17 1.67 -5.17 -6.19
C ALA A 17 1.45 -4.12 -7.30
N HIS A 18 0.64 -3.11 -7.02
CA HIS A 18 0.35 -2.00 -7.93
C HIS A 18 0.97 -0.72 -7.36
N ASN A 19 1.89 -0.12 -8.09
CA ASN A 19 2.68 1.02 -7.63
C ASN A 19 2.25 2.32 -8.32
N PHE A 20 2.10 3.40 -7.54
CA PHE A 20 1.67 4.72 -8.01
C PHE A 20 2.53 5.82 -7.39
N THR A 21 2.63 6.95 -8.10
CA THR A 21 3.17 8.19 -7.54
C THR A 21 2.06 9.22 -7.51
N PHE A 22 1.81 9.78 -6.34
CA PHE A 22 0.82 10.83 -6.13
C PHE A 22 1.49 12.13 -5.69
N MET A 23 1.22 13.21 -6.40
CA MET A 23 1.77 14.53 -6.09
C MET A 23 0.66 15.47 -5.65
N THR A 24 0.84 16.16 -4.52
CA THR A 24 -0.10 17.15 -4.03
C THR A 24 0.60 18.23 -3.21
N LYS A 25 0.23 19.50 -3.39
CA LYS A 25 0.77 20.65 -2.65
C LYS A 25 2.31 20.71 -2.61
N GLY A 26 2.98 20.24 -3.66
CA GLY A 26 4.46 20.19 -3.72
C GLY A 26 5.11 18.99 -3.03
N HIS A 27 4.32 18.10 -2.42
CA HIS A 27 4.77 16.84 -1.85
C HIS A 27 4.57 15.69 -2.84
N SER A 28 5.49 14.74 -2.86
CA SER A 28 5.40 13.50 -3.64
C SER A 28 5.26 12.32 -2.70
N TRP A 29 4.38 11.38 -3.06
CA TRP A 29 4.06 10.19 -2.29
C TRP A 29 4.18 8.96 -3.19
N HIS A 30 4.82 7.91 -2.68
CA HIS A 30 4.77 6.57 -3.25
C HIS A 30 3.62 5.82 -2.61
N LEU A 31 2.73 5.28 -3.44
CA LEU A 31 1.61 4.48 -3.01
C LEU A 31 1.76 3.08 -3.61
N GLU A 32 1.60 2.06 -2.78
CA GLU A 32 1.56 0.68 -3.25
C GLU A 32 0.28 0.04 -2.75
N VAL A 33 -0.38 -0.71 -3.64
CA VAL A 33 -1.57 -1.49 -3.31
C VAL A 33 -1.29 -2.94 -3.65
N ASP A 34 -1.29 -3.75 -2.62
CA ASP A 34 -1.14 -5.19 -2.66
C ASP A 34 -2.49 -5.85 -2.91
N GLU A 35 -2.54 -6.64 -3.98
CA GLU A 35 -3.62 -7.54 -4.31
C GLU A 35 -3.23 -8.94 -3.86
N TYR A 36 -4.06 -9.55 -3.02
CA TYR A 36 -3.82 -10.88 -2.49
C TYR A 36 -4.63 -11.93 -3.27
N SER A 37 -4.18 -13.18 -3.22
CA SER A 37 -4.82 -14.29 -3.93
C SER A 37 -6.26 -14.59 -3.52
N ASP A 38 -6.71 -14.06 -2.38
CA ASP A 38 -8.09 -14.18 -1.89
C ASP A 38 -9.02 -13.06 -2.40
N GLY A 39 -8.49 -12.15 -3.24
CA GLY A 39 -9.22 -11.00 -3.77
C GLY A 39 -9.29 -9.80 -2.82
N SER A 40 -8.61 -9.87 -1.67
CA SER A 40 -8.45 -8.71 -0.79
C SER A 40 -7.38 -7.75 -1.31
N PHE A 41 -7.53 -6.47 -0.96
CA PHE A 41 -6.55 -5.43 -1.28
C PHE A 41 -6.12 -4.72 0.00
N SER A 42 -4.82 -4.43 0.10
CA SER A 42 -4.27 -3.55 1.12
C SER A 42 -3.40 -2.49 0.48
N GLY A 43 -3.54 -1.24 0.90
CA GLY A 43 -2.75 -0.13 0.41
C GLY A 43 -1.88 0.47 1.49
N HIS A 44 -0.68 0.88 1.11
CA HIS A 44 0.25 1.66 1.92
C HIS A 44 0.79 2.83 1.12
N GLY A 45 1.26 3.84 1.84
CA GLY A 45 1.88 5.00 1.21
C GLY A 45 3.01 5.57 2.06
N GLU A 46 3.96 6.20 1.42
CA GLU A 46 5.08 6.89 2.07
C GLU A 46 5.46 8.15 1.29
N HIS A 47 5.98 9.15 1.99
CA HIS A 47 6.48 10.36 1.37
C HIS A 47 7.78 10.07 0.62
N SER A 48 7.88 10.49 -0.65
CA SER A 48 8.98 10.13 -1.55
C SER A 48 10.37 10.58 -1.07
N THR A 49 10.45 11.65 -0.28
CA THR A 49 11.72 12.19 0.21
C THR A 49 11.85 12.15 1.73
N ASP A 50 10.76 11.90 2.46
CA ASP A 50 10.76 11.85 3.93
C ASP A 50 10.35 10.45 4.37
N ARG A 51 11.36 9.62 4.61
CA ARG A 51 11.17 8.22 5.03
C ARG A 51 10.58 8.06 6.42
N ASN A 52 10.30 9.14 7.15
CA ASN A 52 9.57 9.06 8.42
C ASN A 52 8.07 9.37 8.26
N SER A 53 7.65 9.83 7.08
CA SER A 53 6.27 10.22 6.81
C SER A 53 5.54 9.12 6.04
N PHE A 54 4.84 8.27 6.78
CA PHE A 54 4.05 7.15 6.25
C PHE A 54 2.56 7.46 6.27
N VAL A 55 1.82 6.93 5.30
CA VAL A 55 0.36 6.85 5.27
C VAL A 55 -0.04 5.55 5.94
N GLU A 56 -0.91 5.64 6.95
CA GLU A 56 -1.46 4.45 7.61
C GLU A 56 -2.08 3.52 6.56
N SER A 57 -1.89 2.22 6.71
CA SER A 57 -2.38 1.23 5.77
C SER A 57 -3.91 1.23 5.70
N VAL A 58 -4.43 0.99 4.50
CA VAL A 58 -5.86 0.83 4.22
C VAL A 58 -6.12 -0.58 3.72
N SER A 59 -7.38 -1.01 3.82
CA SER A 59 -7.86 -2.24 3.21
C SER A 59 -9.13 -1.95 2.42
N GLY A 60 -9.33 -2.66 1.32
CA GLY A 60 -10.44 -2.41 0.40
C GLY A 60 -10.86 -3.67 -0.34
N ARG A 61 -11.97 -3.54 -1.09
CA ARG A 61 -12.49 -4.62 -1.96
C ARG A 61 -11.98 -4.52 -3.39
N SER A 62 -11.29 -3.43 -3.72
CA SER A 62 -10.69 -3.18 -5.02
C SER A 62 -9.45 -2.30 -4.90
N LEU A 63 -8.65 -2.29 -5.96
CA LEU A 63 -7.53 -1.36 -6.15
C LEU A 63 -7.97 0.10 -5.99
N ASN A 64 -9.11 0.48 -6.59
CA ASN A 64 -9.60 1.84 -6.59
C ASN A 64 -10.04 2.31 -5.20
N ASP A 65 -10.67 1.44 -4.41
CA ASP A 65 -11.08 1.76 -3.04
C ASP A 65 -9.85 2.07 -2.17
N CYS A 66 -8.81 1.24 -2.26
CA CYS A 66 -7.57 1.46 -1.51
C CYS A 66 -6.87 2.75 -1.95
N LEU A 67 -6.76 2.98 -3.26
CA LEU A 67 -6.09 4.17 -3.78
C LEU A 67 -6.81 5.45 -3.38
N THR A 68 -8.15 5.45 -3.45
CA THR A 68 -8.98 6.59 -3.02
C THR A 68 -8.78 6.88 -1.54
N ALA A 69 -8.85 5.86 -0.69
CA ALA A 69 -8.67 6.02 0.76
C ALA A 69 -7.26 6.52 1.14
N LEU A 70 -6.21 6.07 0.43
CA LEU A 70 -4.85 6.59 0.61
C LEU A 70 -4.75 8.07 0.23
N ILE A 71 -5.34 8.45 -0.91
CA ILE A 71 -5.35 9.85 -1.37
C ILE A 71 -6.09 10.75 -0.38
N GLU A 72 -7.26 10.33 0.10
CA GLU A 72 -8.02 11.07 1.11
C GLU A 72 -7.21 11.27 2.39
N ARG A 73 -6.51 10.22 2.86
CA ARG A 73 -5.63 10.32 4.03
C ARG A 73 -4.49 11.31 3.81
N ILE A 74 -3.88 11.34 2.62
CA ILE A 74 -2.84 12.30 2.29
C ILE A 74 -3.40 13.73 2.25
N GLN A 75 -4.54 13.93 1.59
CA GLN A 75 -5.14 15.24 1.41
C GLN A 75 -5.60 15.88 2.73
N ASN A 76 -6.02 15.04 3.69
CA ASN A 76 -6.47 15.46 5.02
C ASN A 76 -5.33 15.66 6.03
N ARG A 77 -4.05 15.46 5.64
CA ARG A 77 -2.93 15.74 6.55
C ARG A 77 -2.79 17.24 6.81
N PRO A 78 -2.58 17.65 8.06
CA PRO A 78 -2.16 19.02 8.36
C PRO A 78 -0.81 19.28 7.66
N SER A 79 -0.71 20.49 7.09
CA SER A 79 0.45 20.96 6.31
C SER A 79 1.60 21.36 7.21
#